data_AF-T0ZU21-F1
#
_entry.id   AF-T0ZU21-F1
#
_cell.length_a   1.000
_cell.length_b   1.000
_cell.length_c   1.000
_cell.angle_alpha   90.00
_cell.angle_beta   90.00
_cell.angle_gamma   90.00
#
_symmetry.space_group_name_H-M   'P 1'
#
loop_
_entity.id
_entity.type
_entity.pdbx_description
1 polymer ?
#
loop_
_entity_poly.entity_id
_entity_poly.type
_entity_poly.pdbx_seq_one_letter_code
_entity_poly.pdbx_strand_id
1 'polypeptide(L)'
;STTTLKETKDRKDEIIQTYSPGDLVVCNLSSINLGITNTIEKINEIVPVQIRMLDNVITMNTLPLEQAIRTNMRYRAIGVGISGYHQFLAVRGIEWESEEHLNTINEFFEEINFVAIKASMKLAKERGSYPLFRGSDWDNGDYFKLRNYVSGRWNKLSQEVHENGLRNGYIMAIAPTGSTSVIAGSTAGIDPIFKPVFVEEKKGFLVKQVAPDLNTHTLPFYRGAHKIDQMWSIRAAAIRQRHLDQS
;
A
#
# COMPACT_ATOMS: atom_id res chain seq x y z
N SER A 1 1.59 -14.35 -19.50
CA SER A 1 0.23 -14.76 -19.87
C SER A 1 0.15 -16.26 -20.01
N THR A 2 -0.99 -16.87 -19.67
CA THR A 2 -1.22 -18.30 -19.82
C THR A 2 -1.23 -18.68 -21.30
N THR A 3 -0.53 -19.75 -21.69
CA THR A 3 -0.47 -20.20 -23.08
C THR A 3 -0.81 -21.69 -23.15
N THR A 4 -1.87 -22.03 -23.89
CA THR A 4 -2.25 -23.43 -24.15
C THR A 4 -1.23 -24.06 -25.09
N LEU A 5 -0.61 -25.14 -24.66
CA LEU A 5 0.43 -25.84 -25.39
C LEU A 5 -0.13 -27.03 -26.15
N LYS A 6 -1.12 -27.72 -25.58
CA LYS A 6 -1.68 -28.94 -26.17
C LYS A 6 -3.05 -29.25 -25.57
N GLU A 7 -3.98 -29.71 -26.40
CA GLU A 7 -5.23 -30.33 -25.98
C GLU A 7 -5.25 -31.77 -26.51
N THR A 8 -5.53 -32.74 -25.64
CA THR A 8 -5.60 -34.16 -25.99
C THR A 8 -6.81 -34.79 -25.35
N LYS A 9 -7.50 -35.69 -26.06
CA LYS A 9 -8.50 -36.56 -25.47
C LYS A 9 -7.85 -37.82 -24.92
N ASP A 10 -8.21 -38.18 -23.70
CA ASP A 10 -7.78 -39.44 -23.08
C ASP A 10 -8.65 -40.62 -23.55
N ARG A 11 -8.37 -41.83 -23.06
CA ARG A 11 -9.11 -43.05 -23.43
C ARG A 11 -10.54 -43.11 -22.89
N LYS A 12 -10.93 -42.19 -22.01
CA LYS A 12 -12.27 -42.04 -21.42
C LYS A 12 -13.04 -40.86 -22.01
N ASP A 13 -12.58 -40.31 -23.14
CA ASP A 13 -13.12 -39.09 -23.75
C ASP A 13 -12.96 -37.82 -22.89
N GLU A 14 -12.08 -37.83 -21.87
CA GLU A 14 -11.75 -36.65 -21.08
C GLU A 14 -10.82 -35.72 -21.87
N ILE A 15 -11.13 -34.42 -21.88
CA ILE A 15 -10.30 -33.40 -22.52
C ILE A 15 -9.20 -32.98 -21.54
N ILE A 16 -7.94 -33.30 -21.85
CA ILE A 16 -6.75 -32.88 -21.11
C ILE A 16 -6.13 -31.66 -21.81
N GLN A 17 -6.07 -30.52 -21.11
CA GLN A 17 -5.38 -29.32 -21.56
C GLN A 17 -4.06 -29.14 -20.81
N THR A 18 -2.95 -29.03 -21.54
CA THR A 18 -1.63 -28.67 -21.01
C THR A 18 -1.35 -27.22 -21.37
N TYR A 19 -1.00 -26.40 -20.37
CA TYR A 19 -0.71 -24.99 -20.57
C TYR A 19 0.49 -24.54 -19.73
N SER A 20 1.19 -23.50 -20.20
CA SER A 20 2.12 -22.75 -19.37
C SER A 20 1.32 -21.75 -18.54
N PRO A 21 1.30 -21.85 -17.20
CA PRO A 21 0.33 -21.13 -16.35
C PRO A 21 0.49 -19.61 -16.39
N GLY A 22 1.69 -19.09 -16.68
CA GLY A 22 1.99 -17.68 -16.45
C GLY A 22 2.10 -17.36 -14.96
N ASP A 23 2.09 -16.08 -14.60
CA ASP A 23 2.11 -15.63 -13.20
C ASP A 23 0.68 -15.38 -12.70
N LEU A 24 0.38 -15.77 -11.46
CA LEU A 24 -0.88 -15.50 -10.75
C LEU A 24 -0.54 -14.67 -9.53
N VAL A 25 -0.83 -13.37 -9.60
CA VAL A 25 -0.42 -12.41 -8.57
C VAL A 25 -1.26 -12.58 -7.32
N VAL A 26 -0.58 -12.60 -6.18
CA VAL A 26 -1.17 -12.51 -4.85
C VAL A 26 -0.43 -11.44 -4.07
N CYS A 27 -1.11 -10.80 -3.12
CA CYS A 27 -0.53 -9.76 -2.30
C CYS A 27 -1.06 -9.83 -0.86
N ASN A 28 -0.16 -9.69 0.11
CA ASN A 28 -0.52 -9.55 1.52
C ASN A 28 -0.61 -8.07 1.87
N LEU A 29 -1.76 -7.66 2.41
CA LEU A 29 -2.07 -6.24 2.64
C LEU A 29 -2.09 -5.92 4.14
N SER A 30 -1.57 -4.75 4.49
CA SER A 30 -1.73 -4.16 5.82
C SER A 30 -1.67 -2.65 5.69
N SER A 31 -2.48 -1.93 6.46
CA SER A 31 -2.58 -0.47 6.35
C SER A 31 -2.09 0.22 7.61
N ILE A 32 -1.27 1.25 7.44
CA ILE A 32 -0.87 2.18 8.49
C ILE A 32 -2.08 3.03 8.86
N ASN A 33 -2.32 3.25 10.15
CA ASN A 33 -3.34 4.22 10.60
C ASN A 33 -2.70 5.59 10.77
N LEU A 34 -2.77 6.44 9.75
CA LEU A 34 -2.20 7.79 9.80
C LEU A 34 -2.95 8.73 10.73
N GLY A 35 -4.16 8.41 11.19
CA GLY A 35 -4.81 9.17 12.24
C GLY A 35 -4.00 9.16 13.55
N ILE A 36 -3.41 8.01 13.86
CA ILE A 36 -2.64 7.75 15.10
C ILE A 36 -1.13 7.84 14.86
N THR A 37 -0.62 7.21 13.81
CA THR A 37 0.82 7.17 13.46
C THR A 37 1.22 8.39 12.64
N ASN A 38 0.91 9.56 13.19
CA ASN A 38 0.82 10.79 12.43
C ASN A 38 2.11 11.63 12.46
N THR A 39 3.20 11.11 13.03
CA THR A 39 4.52 11.77 13.01
C THR A 39 5.54 10.95 12.23
N ILE A 40 6.56 11.63 11.71
CA ILE A 40 7.66 11.02 10.95
C ILE A 40 8.45 10.04 11.82
N GLU A 41 8.62 10.34 13.11
CA GLU A 41 9.28 9.45 14.07
C GLU A 41 8.50 8.14 14.21
N LYS A 42 7.17 8.22 14.31
CA LYS A 42 6.33 7.02 14.46
C LYS A 42 6.31 6.20 13.17
N ILE A 43 6.28 6.85 12.00
CA ILE A 43 6.43 6.19 10.70
C ILE A 43 7.76 5.41 10.64
N ASN A 44 8.86 6.04 11.03
CA ASN A 44 10.19 5.42 11.08
C ASN A 44 10.26 4.20 12.02
N GLU A 45 9.45 4.17 13.07
CA GLU A 45 9.35 3.04 14.00
C GLU A 45 8.47 1.89 13.45
N ILE A 46 7.28 2.23 12.92
CA ILE A 46 6.24 1.23 12.63
C ILE A 46 6.36 0.59 11.24
N VAL A 47 6.79 1.35 10.23
CA VAL A 47 6.90 0.84 8.84
C VAL A 47 7.86 -0.34 8.75
N PRO A 48 9.07 -0.32 9.36
CA PRO A 48 9.97 -1.47 9.31
C PRO A 48 9.38 -2.75 9.92
N VAL A 49 8.61 -2.61 11.01
CA VAL A 49 7.91 -3.73 11.65
C VAL A 49 6.86 -4.31 10.71
N GLN A 50 6.06 -3.44 10.08
CA GLN A 50 5.01 -3.84 9.15
C GLN A 50 5.57 -4.55 7.92
N ILE A 51 6.68 -4.05 7.34
CA ILE A 51 7.37 -4.68 6.21
C ILE A 51 7.81 -6.11 6.57
N ARG A 52 8.44 -6.29 7.75
CA ARG A 52 8.85 -7.64 8.22
C ARG A 52 7.64 -8.54 8.47
N MET A 53 6.58 -8.02 9.05
CA MET A 53 5.35 -8.78 9.29
C MET A 53 4.76 -9.29 7.97
N LEU A 54 4.62 -8.43 6.97
CA LEU A 54 4.11 -8.80 5.65
C LEU A 54 5.03 -9.80 4.92
N ASP A 55 6.36 -9.64 5.01
CA ASP A 55 7.32 -10.63 4.48
C ASP A 55 7.20 -12.00 5.15
N ASN A 56 6.93 -12.04 6.46
CA ASN A 56 6.70 -13.29 7.18
C ASN A 56 5.42 -13.99 6.71
N VAL A 57 4.34 -13.23 6.44
CA VAL A 57 3.08 -13.81 5.94
C VAL A 57 3.30 -14.54 4.61
N ILE A 58 4.15 -14.03 3.72
CA ILE A 58 4.49 -14.72 2.46
C ILE A 58 4.99 -16.15 2.72
N THR A 59 5.82 -16.33 3.74
CA THR A 59 6.43 -17.63 4.06
C THR A 59 5.50 -18.52 4.89
N MET A 60 4.68 -17.94 5.76
CA MET A 60 3.77 -18.70 6.64
C MET A 60 2.46 -19.10 5.95
N ASN A 61 2.04 -18.37 4.92
CA ASN A 61 0.76 -18.58 4.28
C ASN A 61 0.79 -19.83 3.37
N THR A 62 -0.30 -20.60 3.38
CA THR A 62 -0.48 -21.76 2.51
C THR A 62 -1.44 -21.39 1.39
N LEU A 63 -0.95 -21.38 0.15
CA LEU A 63 -1.76 -21.07 -1.01
C LEU A 63 -2.24 -22.37 -1.68
N PRO A 64 -3.51 -22.47 -2.10
CA PRO A 64 -4.06 -23.69 -2.68
C PRO A 64 -3.64 -23.94 -4.14
N LEU A 65 -3.04 -22.94 -4.80
CA LEU A 65 -2.68 -22.97 -6.22
C LEU A 65 -1.17 -22.86 -6.41
N GLU A 66 -0.56 -23.84 -7.07
CA GLU A 66 0.89 -23.90 -7.31
C GLU A 66 1.40 -22.67 -8.10
N GLN A 67 0.61 -22.18 -9.06
CA GLN A 67 0.94 -20.96 -9.81
C GLN A 67 1.05 -19.73 -8.89
N ALA A 68 0.18 -19.62 -7.89
CA ALA A 68 0.22 -18.54 -6.91
C ALA A 68 1.44 -18.70 -5.99
N ILE A 69 1.77 -19.92 -5.53
CA ILE A 69 2.99 -20.19 -4.74
C ILE A 69 4.23 -19.74 -5.49
N ARG A 70 4.37 -20.18 -6.75
CA ARG A 70 5.50 -19.83 -7.61
C ARG A 70 5.63 -18.32 -7.80
N THR A 71 4.53 -17.63 -8.08
CA THR A 71 4.53 -16.17 -8.29
C THR A 71 4.87 -15.44 -6.99
N ASN A 72 4.24 -15.81 -5.88
CA ASN A 72 4.46 -15.22 -4.56
C ASN A 72 5.92 -15.34 -4.12
N MET A 73 6.57 -16.50 -4.35
CA MET A 73 7.96 -16.70 -3.96
C MET A 73 8.95 -15.96 -4.87
N ARG A 74 8.63 -15.74 -6.15
CA ARG A 74 9.49 -15.03 -7.12
C ARG A 74 9.51 -13.52 -6.91
N TYR A 75 8.36 -12.92 -6.63
CA TYR A 75 8.25 -11.45 -6.46
C TYR A 75 8.21 -11.02 -5.00
N ARG A 76 7.75 -11.89 -4.10
CA ARG A 76 7.55 -11.59 -2.67
C ARG A 76 6.75 -10.30 -2.45
N ALA A 77 5.67 -10.15 -3.21
CA ALA A 77 4.84 -8.94 -3.23
C ALA A 77 4.12 -8.73 -1.89
N ILE A 78 4.18 -7.50 -1.39
CA ILE A 78 3.44 -7.02 -0.23
C ILE A 78 2.75 -5.69 -0.58
N GLY A 79 1.77 -5.30 0.22
CA GLY A 79 1.07 -4.02 0.06
C GLY A 79 0.90 -3.32 1.40
N VAL A 80 1.82 -2.41 1.69
CA VAL A 80 1.69 -1.41 2.74
C VAL A 80 0.75 -0.32 2.23
N GLY A 81 -0.43 -0.25 2.85
CA GLY A 81 -1.46 0.73 2.56
C GLY A 81 -1.60 1.79 3.65
N ILE A 82 -2.60 2.65 3.49
CA ILE A 82 -2.89 3.76 4.39
C ILE A 82 -4.39 3.75 4.75
N SER A 83 -4.67 4.03 6.02
CA SER A 83 -5.99 4.36 6.55
C SER A 83 -5.88 5.61 7.42
N GLY A 84 -7.01 6.20 7.82
CA GLY A 84 -7.01 7.37 8.70
C GLY A 84 -6.55 8.66 8.02
N TYR A 85 -6.56 8.73 6.70
CA TYR A 85 -6.04 9.88 5.96
C TYR A 85 -6.81 11.18 6.23
N HIS A 86 -8.14 11.15 6.20
CA HIS A 86 -8.92 12.36 6.45
C HIS A 86 -8.86 12.77 7.91
N GLN A 87 -8.82 11.79 8.83
CA GLN A 87 -8.53 12.03 10.24
C GLN A 87 -7.18 12.71 10.44
N PHE A 88 -6.14 12.23 9.76
CA PHE A 88 -4.79 12.82 9.81
C PHE A 88 -4.79 14.32 9.48
N LEU A 89 -5.55 14.73 8.46
CA LEU A 89 -5.72 16.14 8.11
C LEU A 89 -6.55 16.90 9.17
N ALA A 90 -7.67 16.32 9.60
CA ALA A 90 -8.57 16.97 10.55
C ALA A 90 -7.92 17.26 11.90
N VAL A 91 -7.13 16.32 12.44
CA VAL A 91 -6.41 16.53 13.71
C VAL A 91 -5.26 17.54 13.59
N ARG A 92 -4.84 17.87 12.36
CA ARG A 92 -3.86 18.94 12.07
C ARG A 92 -4.50 20.28 11.76
N GLY A 93 -5.83 20.33 11.66
CA GLY A 93 -6.53 21.53 11.20
C GLY A 93 -6.24 21.86 9.73
N ILE A 94 -5.99 20.85 8.90
CA ILE A 94 -5.74 21.03 7.47
C ILE A 94 -7.02 20.75 6.70
N GLU A 95 -7.43 21.69 5.86
CA GLU A 95 -8.57 21.50 4.96
C GLU A 95 -8.22 20.58 3.79
N TRP A 96 -9.17 19.73 3.39
CA TRP A 96 -9.00 18.86 2.23
C TRP A 96 -8.73 19.64 0.93
N GLU A 97 -9.30 20.83 0.78
CA GLU A 97 -9.22 21.64 -0.44
C GLU A 97 -8.14 22.74 -0.32
N SER A 98 -6.92 22.34 0.09
CA SER A 98 -5.83 23.27 0.35
C SER A 98 -4.49 22.81 -0.23
N GLU A 99 -3.60 23.76 -0.54
CA GLU A 99 -2.22 23.44 -0.92
C GLU A 99 -1.42 22.86 0.26
N GLU A 100 -1.77 23.24 1.49
CA GLU A 100 -1.18 22.66 2.70
C GLU A 100 -1.41 21.14 2.74
N HIS A 101 -2.64 20.69 2.48
CA HIS A 101 -2.94 19.26 2.33
C HIS A 101 -2.01 18.58 1.32
N LEU A 102 -1.88 19.14 0.12
CA LEU A 102 -1.04 18.56 -0.95
C LEU A 102 0.44 18.49 -0.56
N ASN A 103 0.96 19.52 0.11
CA ASN A 103 2.35 19.56 0.57
C ASN A 103 2.60 18.55 1.70
N THR A 104 1.72 18.52 2.71
CA THR A 104 1.84 17.59 3.84
C THR A 104 1.81 16.15 3.38
N ILE A 105 0.91 15.80 2.44
CA ILE A 105 0.78 14.41 2.00
C ILE A 105 1.88 14.00 1.04
N ASN A 106 2.48 14.94 0.29
CA ASN A 106 3.73 14.68 -0.43
C ASN A 106 4.86 14.30 0.54
N GLU A 107 5.08 15.10 1.59
CA GLU A 107 6.13 14.84 2.59
C GLU A 107 5.95 13.49 3.29
N PHE A 108 4.74 13.22 3.79
CA PHE A 108 4.46 11.99 4.52
C PHE A 108 4.58 10.74 3.64
N PHE A 109 4.08 10.80 2.40
CA PHE A 109 4.17 9.65 1.49
C PHE A 109 5.60 9.43 0.99
N GLU A 110 6.38 10.50 0.76
CA GLU A 110 7.80 10.38 0.45
C GLU A 110 8.55 9.68 1.59
N GLU A 111 8.28 10.05 2.84
CA GLU A 111 8.93 9.43 3.99
C GLU A 111 8.52 7.97 4.16
N ILE A 112 7.23 7.65 4.07
CA ILE A 112 6.75 6.26 4.19
C ILE A 112 7.42 5.39 3.12
N ASN A 113 7.49 5.87 1.88
CA ASN A 113 8.15 5.16 0.79
C ASN A 113 9.66 4.95 1.06
N PHE A 114 10.36 6.01 1.49
CA PHE A 114 11.77 5.94 1.84
C PHE A 114 12.04 4.88 2.91
N VAL A 115 11.26 4.90 3.99
CA VAL A 115 11.40 3.97 5.10
C VAL A 115 11.04 2.55 4.69
N ALA A 116 10.00 2.37 3.87
CA ALA A 116 9.55 1.07 3.39
C ALA A 116 10.61 0.39 2.49
N ILE A 117 11.16 1.12 1.52
CA ILE A 117 12.25 0.64 0.65
C ILE A 117 13.48 0.29 1.49
N LYS A 118 13.88 1.18 2.41
CA LYS A 118 15.02 0.95 3.30
C LYS A 118 14.83 -0.27 4.19
N ALA A 119 13.62 -0.50 4.71
CA ALA A 119 13.30 -1.67 5.51
C ALA A 119 13.36 -2.96 4.69
N SER A 120 12.81 -2.96 3.47
CA SER A 120 12.88 -4.11 2.57
C SER A 120 14.33 -4.41 2.12
N MET A 121 15.15 -3.40 1.88
CA MET A 121 16.58 -3.56 1.59
C MET A 121 17.32 -4.17 2.77
N LYS A 122 17.08 -3.69 4.00
CA LYS A 122 17.65 -4.28 5.21
C LYS A 122 17.25 -5.75 5.39
N LEU A 123 16.00 -6.11 5.07
CA LEU A 123 15.57 -7.51 5.07
C LEU A 123 16.26 -8.34 3.99
N ALA A 124 16.57 -7.75 2.84
CA ALA A 124 17.33 -8.43 1.79
C ALA A 124 18.74 -8.80 2.27
N LYS A 125 19.39 -7.92 3.04
CA LYS A 125 20.69 -8.21 3.66
C LYS A 125 20.62 -9.38 4.64
N GLU A 126 19.52 -9.49 5.39
CA GLU A 126 19.33 -10.56 6.37
C GLU A 126 18.94 -11.90 5.73
N ARG A 127 18.07 -11.87 4.70
CA ARG A 127 17.34 -13.06 4.22
C ARG A 127 17.48 -13.34 2.72
N GLY A 128 18.26 -12.53 2.01
CA GLY A 128 18.34 -12.51 0.55
C GLY A 128 17.24 -11.67 -0.11
N SER A 129 17.53 -11.16 -1.30
CA SER A 129 16.59 -10.42 -2.14
C SER A 129 15.51 -11.32 -2.74
N TYR A 130 14.44 -10.72 -3.29
CA TYR A 130 13.48 -11.50 -4.08
C TYR A 130 14.17 -12.06 -5.35
N PRO A 131 13.82 -13.28 -5.80
CA PRO A 131 14.53 -13.96 -6.89
C PRO A 131 14.68 -13.20 -8.21
N LEU A 132 13.76 -12.28 -8.52
CA LEU A 132 13.77 -11.51 -9.77
C LEU A 132 14.35 -10.09 -9.61
N PHE A 133 15.12 -9.83 -8.55
CA PHE A 133 15.67 -8.51 -8.29
C PHE A 133 16.62 -8.01 -9.39
N ARG A 134 17.52 -8.88 -9.86
CA ARG A 134 18.53 -8.48 -10.85
C ARG A 134 17.88 -8.12 -12.19
N GLY A 135 18.23 -6.96 -12.72
CA GLY A 135 17.64 -6.40 -13.95
C GLY A 135 16.29 -5.70 -13.75
N SER A 136 15.78 -5.60 -12.53
CA SER A 136 14.57 -4.81 -12.23
C SER A 136 14.85 -3.30 -12.18
N ASP A 137 13.79 -2.49 -12.24
CA ASP A 137 13.85 -1.03 -12.05
C ASP A 137 14.44 -0.61 -10.69
N TRP A 138 14.40 -1.51 -9.71
CA TRP A 138 15.04 -1.33 -8.41
C TRP A 138 16.57 -1.48 -8.51
N ASP A 139 17.04 -2.43 -9.32
CA ASP A 139 18.46 -2.78 -9.48
C ASP A 139 19.20 -1.78 -10.37
N ASN A 140 18.57 -1.31 -11.45
CA ASN A 140 19.15 -0.34 -12.39
C ASN A 140 18.98 1.14 -11.97
N GLY A 141 18.23 1.37 -10.88
CA GLY A 141 17.94 2.69 -10.32
C GLY A 141 16.82 3.48 -11.02
N ASP A 142 16.16 2.90 -12.03
CA ASP A 142 15.14 3.59 -12.83
C ASP A 142 13.89 3.92 -12.01
N TYR A 143 13.56 3.11 -10.99
CA TYR A 143 12.51 3.42 -10.03
C TYR A 143 12.69 4.82 -9.41
N PHE A 144 13.94 5.13 -9.01
CA PHE A 144 14.29 6.39 -8.34
C PHE A 144 14.35 7.57 -9.32
N LYS A 145 14.90 7.34 -10.53
CA LYS A 145 14.99 8.35 -11.60
C LYS A 145 13.61 8.78 -12.08
N LEU A 146 12.72 7.83 -12.37
CA LEU A 146 11.36 8.09 -12.85
C LEU A 146 10.55 8.95 -11.85
N ARG A 147 10.84 8.79 -10.56
CA ARG A 147 10.19 9.51 -9.46
C ARG A 147 10.94 10.78 -9.04
N ASN A 148 12.00 11.16 -9.75
CA ASN A 148 12.82 12.34 -9.47
C ASN A 148 13.33 12.39 -8.01
N TYR A 149 13.79 11.26 -7.48
CA TYR A 149 14.39 11.15 -6.15
C TYR A 149 15.89 11.43 -6.22
N VAL A 150 16.26 12.70 -6.33
CA VAL A 150 17.65 13.15 -6.60
C VAL A 150 18.43 13.62 -5.37
N SER A 151 17.79 13.66 -4.19
CA SER A 151 18.46 14.14 -2.98
C SER A 151 19.52 13.14 -2.49
N GLY A 152 20.48 13.62 -1.69
CA GLY A 152 21.60 12.79 -1.21
C GLY A 152 21.16 11.53 -0.47
N ARG A 153 20.05 11.59 0.30
CA ARG A 153 19.51 10.41 1.01
C ARG A 153 18.96 9.37 0.05
N TRP A 154 18.32 9.78 -1.04
CA TRP A 154 17.74 8.89 -2.03
C TRP A 154 18.81 8.29 -2.93
N ASN A 155 19.80 9.07 -3.35
CA ASN A 155 20.95 8.56 -4.10
C ASN A 155 21.69 7.47 -3.30
N LYS A 156 21.90 7.73 -2.00
CA LYS A 156 22.48 6.73 -1.08
C LYS A 156 21.61 5.47 -0.99
N LEU A 157 20.30 5.61 -0.82
CA LEU A 157 19.39 4.46 -0.73
C LEU A 157 19.36 3.67 -2.05
N SER A 158 19.37 4.33 -3.21
CA SER A 158 19.43 3.67 -4.52
C SER A 158 20.70 2.82 -4.66
N GLN A 159 21.85 3.35 -4.21
CA GLN A 159 23.10 2.60 -4.20
C GLN A 159 23.05 1.40 -3.24
N GLU A 160 22.54 1.61 -2.02
CA GLU A 160 22.37 0.53 -1.04
C GLU A 160 21.43 -0.57 -1.58
N VAL A 161 20.36 -0.22 -2.30
CA VAL A 161 19.45 -1.19 -2.94
C VAL A 161 20.16 -1.95 -4.05
N HIS A 162 20.94 -1.30 -4.91
CA HIS A 162 21.70 -1.98 -5.97
C HIS A 162 22.70 -3.01 -5.40
N GLU A 163 23.42 -2.62 -4.34
CA GLU A 163 24.43 -3.46 -3.69
C GLU A 163 23.82 -4.62 -2.91
N ASN A 164 22.76 -4.37 -2.14
CA ASN A 164 22.22 -5.32 -1.16
C ASN A 164 20.95 -6.05 -1.63
N GLY A 165 20.31 -5.55 -2.68
CA GLY A 165 19.01 -6.01 -3.15
C GLY A 165 17.83 -5.49 -2.34
N LEU A 166 16.64 -5.93 -2.74
CA LEU A 166 15.37 -5.63 -2.09
C LEU A 166 14.67 -6.95 -1.75
N ARG A 167 14.00 -7.05 -0.60
CA ARG A 167 13.34 -8.29 -0.16
C ARG A 167 12.02 -8.53 -0.88
N ASN A 168 11.33 -7.45 -1.23
CA ASN A 168 9.97 -7.46 -1.79
C ASN A 168 9.98 -6.68 -3.10
N GLY A 169 9.53 -7.30 -4.20
CA GLY A 169 9.51 -6.65 -5.52
C GLY A 169 8.40 -5.62 -5.68
N TYR A 170 7.37 -5.73 -4.85
CA TYR A 170 6.27 -4.77 -4.73
C TYR A 170 6.03 -4.51 -3.24
N ILE A 171 5.88 -3.24 -2.84
CA ILE A 171 5.95 -2.80 -1.43
C ILE A 171 4.68 -2.07 -0.97
N MET A 172 4.25 -1.03 -1.68
CA MET A 172 3.17 -0.13 -1.25
C MET A 172 1.95 -0.25 -2.17
N ALA A 173 0.80 -0.50 -1.57
CA ALA A 173 -0.49 -0.57 -2.25
C ALA A 173 -1.60 -0.13 -1.30
N ILE A 174 -2.44 0.82 -1.73
CA ILE A 174 -3.49 1.37 -0.88
C ILE A 174 -4.82 0.71 -1.25
N ALA A 175 -5.20 -0.28 -0.46
CA ALA A 175 -6.50 -0.90 -0.57
C ALA A 175 -7.57 -0.13 0.23
N PRO A 176 -8.86 -0.23 -0.15
CA PRO A 176 -9.95 0.25 0.67
C PRO A 176 -9.99 -0.45 2.04
N THR A 177 -10.18 0.30 3.12
CA THR A 177 -10.14 -0.24 4.50
C THR A 177 -11.52 -0.23 5.16
N GLY A 178 -12.59 -0.54 4.44
CA GLY A 178 -13.97 -0.31 4.90
C GLY A 178 -14.28 -0.89 6.30
N SER A 179 -14.07 -2.19 6.51
CA SER A 179 -14.32 -2.82 7.83
C SER A 179 -13.16 -2.64 8.80
N THR A 180 -11.92 -2.67 8.30
CA THR A 180 -10.72 -2.59 9.14
C THR A 180 -10.51 -1.21 9.74
N SER A 181 -10.91 -0.12 9.07
CA SER A 181 -10.86 1.22 9.64
C SER A 181 -11.86 1.41 10.77
N VAL A 182 -13.04 0.80 10.68
CA VAL A 182 -14.01 0.82 11.79
C VAL A 182 -13.44 0.16 13.03
N ILE A 183 -12.79 -1.01 12.88
CA ILE A 183 -12.11 -1.70 13.99
C ILE A 183 -10.93 -0.86 14.52
N ALA A 184 -10.16 -0.25 13.62
CA ALA A 184 -9.01 0.58 13.97
C ALA A 184 -9.37 1.97 14.52
N GLY A 185 -10.65 2.34 14.53
CA GLY A 185 -11.11 3.67 14.92
C GLY A 185 -10.54 4.78 14.01
N SER A 186 -10.45 4.53 12.70
CA SER A 186 -9.91 5.46 11.71
C SER A 186 -10.87 5.76 10.57
N THR A 187 -10.62 6.84 9.82
CA THR A 187 -11.32 7.06 8.54
C THR A 187 -10.87 6.03 7.51
N ALA A 188 -11.78 5.61 6.63
CA ALA A 188 -11.47 4.58 5.63
C ALA A 188 -10.49 5.10 4.57
N GLY A 189 -9.41 4.33 4.36
CA GLY A 189 -8.46 4.51 3.27
C GLY A 189 -7.86 5.91 3.20
N ILE A 190 -7.85 6.44 1.98
CA ILE A 190 -7.27 7.72 1.61
C ILE A 190 -8.30 8.70 1.02
N ASP A 191 -9.58 8.40 1.26
CA ASP A 191 -10.72 9.13 0.71
C ASP A 191 -11.30 10.10 1.76
N PRO A 192 -11.96 11.18 1.31
CA PRO A 192 -12.73 12.00 2.22
C PRO A 192 -13.89 11.20 2.81
N ILE A 193 -14.34 11.58 3.99
CA ILE A 193 -15.40 10.84 4.68
C ILE A 193 -16.72 11.09 3.97
N PHE A 194 -17.67 10.15 4.06
CA PHE A 194 -19.03 10.39 3.56
C PHE A 194 -19.69 11.55 4.32
N LYS A 195 -19.74 11.44 5.66
CA LYS A 195 -20.27 12.44 6.60
C LYS A 195 -19.59 12.32 7.97
N PRO A 196 -19.49 13.40 8.76
CA PRO A 196 -18.95 13.34 10.14
C PRO A 196 -19.70 12.37 11.04
N VAL A 197 -21.02 12.28 10.87
CA VAL A 197 -21.87 11.35 11.60
C VAL A 197 -22.90 10.78 10.63
N PHE A 198 -23.04 9.47 10.59
CA PHE A 198 -24.08 8.78 9.84
C PHE A 198 -24.48 7.47 10.53
N VAL A 199 -25.62 6.91 10.13
CA VAL A 199 -26.08 5.61 10.62
C VAL A 199 -25.98 4.63 9.46
N GLU A 200 -25.38 3.48 9.73
CA GLU A 200 -25.26 2.38 8.79
C GLU A 200 -26.08 1.19 9.31
N GLU A 201 -26.87 0.57 8.45
CA GLU A 201 -27.57 -0.66 8.80
C GLU A 201 -26.69 -1.86 8.45
N LYS A 202 -26.40 -2.72 9.44
CA LYS A 202 -25.70 -3.99 9.24
C LYS A 202 -26.51 -5.12 9.86
N LYS A 203 -27.02 -6.02 9.02
CA LYS A 203 -27.78 -7.22 9.43
C LYS A 203 -28.94 -6.87 10.40
N GLY A 204 -29.67 -5.78 10.12
CA GLY A 204 -30.78 -5.31 10.95
C GLY A 204 -30.37 -4.50 12.20
N PHE A 205 -29.08 -4.30 12.46
CA PHE A 205 -28.59 -3.40 13.51
C PHE A 205 -28.23 -2.04 12.93
N LEU A 206 -28.73 -0.98 13.56
CA LEU A 206 -28.33 0.40 13.25
C LEU A 206 -27.07 0.75 14.04
N VAL A 207 -25.96 0.93 13.33
CA VAL A 207 -24.67 1.33 13.91
C VAL A 207 -24.41 2.78 13.57
N LYS A 208 -24.28 3.62 14.60
CA LYS A 208 -23.88 5.02 14.43
C LYS A 208 -22.38 5.09 14.21
N GLN A 209 -21.98 5.59 13.05
CA GLN A 209 -20.61 5.87 12.70
C GLN A 209 -20.32 7.34 12.99
N VAL A 210 -19.24 7.60 13.73
CA VAL A 210 -18.77 8.94 14.07
C VAL A 210 -17.34 9.04 13.58
N ALA A 211 -17.01 10.13 12.89
CA ALA A 211 -15.65 10.40 12.46
C ALA A 211 -14.71 10.36 13.69
N PRO A 212 -13.55 9.68 13.60
CA PRO A 212 -12.59 9.64 14.70
C PRO A 212 -12.16 11.04 15.15
N ASP A 213 -11.88 11.22 16.44
CA ASP A 213 -11.46 12.51 17.01
C ASP A 213 -12.40 13.69 16.72
N LEU A 214 -13.68 13.43 16.44
CA LEU A 214 -14.67 14.48 16.17
C LEU A 214 -14.95 15.31 17.43
N ASN A 215 -14.61 16.59 17.37
CA ASN A 215 -14.86 17.59 18.41
C ASN A 215 -15.07 18.97 17.77
N THR A 216 -15.27 20.02 18.57
CA THR A 216 -15.53 21.38 18.08
C THR A 216 -14.39 21.95 17.23
N HIS A 217 -13.16 21.49 17.42
CA HIS A 217 -11.99 21.93 16.66
C HIS A 217 -11.82 21.14 15.35
N THR A 218 -12.08 19.84 15.35
CA THR A 218 -11.87 18.98 14.16
C THR A 218 -13.08 18.94 13.22
N LEU A 219 -14.29 19.23 13.71
CA LEU A 219 -15.53 19.20 12.93
C LEU A 219 -15.47 20.03 11.61
N PRO A 220 -14.90 21.26 11.57
CA PRO A 220 -14.81 22.03 10.33
C PRO A 220 -14.01 21.33 9.22
N PHE A 221 -13.04 20.51 9.58
CA PHE A 221 -12.13 19.84 8.65
C PHE A 221 -12.71 18.53 8.10
N TYR A 222 -13.76 18.00 8.71
CA TYR A 222 -14.44 16.78 8.26
C TYR A 222 -15.51 17.05 7.20
N ARG A 223 -15.12 17.64 6.07
CA ARG A 223 -16.03 17.92 4.97
C ARG A 223 -16.42 16.63 4.23
N GLY A 224 -17.72 16.39 4.07
CA GLY A 224 -18.20 15.18 3.38
C GLY A 224 -17.78 15.15 1.90
N ALA A 225 -17.46 13.97 1.37
CA ALA A 225 -16.95 13.77 0.02
C ALA A 225 -17.82 14.44 -1.07
N HIS A 226 -19.15 14.35 -0.94
CA HIS A 226 -20.08 14.99 -1.90
C HIS A 226 -20.10 16.52 -1.86
N LYS A 227 -19.43 17.13 -0.89
CA LYS A 227 -19.32 18.58 -0.76
C LYS A 227 -17.94 19.10 -1.18
N ILE A 228 -16.97 18.22 -1.42
CA ILE A 228 -15.59 18.58 -1.81
C ILE A 228 -15.52 18.68 -3.34
N ASP A 229 -14.81 19.68 -3.85
CA ASP A 229 -14.34 19.71 -5.23
C ASP A 229 -13.32 18.58 -5.45
N GLN A 230 -13.75 17.58 -6.22
CA GLN A 230 -12.97 16.37 -6.46
C GLN A 230 -11.68 16.60 -7.25
N MET A 231 -11.49 17.77 -7.86
CA MET A 231 -10.19 18.13 -8.44
C MET A 231 -9.07 18.11 -7.39
N TRP A 232 -9.36 18.47 -6.14
CA TRP A 232 -8.39 18.36 -5.04
C TRP A 232 -8.07 16.90 -4.70
N SER A 233 -9.07 16.01 -4.68
CA SER A 233 -8.86 14.57 -4.48
C SER A 233 -8.00 13.97 -5.59
N ILE A 234 -8.22 14.36 -6.84
CA ILE A 234 -7.43 13.91 -8.00
C ILE A 234 -5.98 14.42 -7.90
N ARG A 235 -5.77 15.69 -7.55
CA ARG A 235 -4.44 16.26 -7.33
C ARG A 235 -3.68 15.54 -6.21
N ALA A 236 -4.36 15.28 -5.08
CA ALA A 236 -3.79 14.51 -3.98
C ALA A 236 -3.45 13.08 -4.39
N ALA A 237 -4.30 12.41 -5.18
CA ALA A 237 -4.02 11.09 -5.73
C ALA A 237 -2.78 11.10 -6.63
N ALA A 238 -2.65 12.06 -7.53
CA ALA A 238 -1.48 12.19 -8.42
C ALA A 238 -0.16 12.37 -7.65
N ILE A 239 -0.18 13.21 -6.61
CA ILE A 239 0.99 13.41 -5.73
C ILE A 239 1.35 12.12 -5.01
N ARG A 240 0.38 11.47 -4.35
CA ARG A 240 0.62 10.21 -3.61
C ARG A 240 1.12 9.11 -4.51
N GLN A 241 0.53 8.95 -5.70
CA GLN A 241 0.86 7.87 -6.64
C GLN A 241 2.33 7.89 -7.07
N ARG A 242 2.98 9.06 -7.09
CA ARG A 242 4.43 9.17 -7.31
C ARG A 242 5.23 8.35 -6.29
N HIS A 243 4.74 8.22 -5.07
CA HIS A 243 5.40 7.51 -3.97
C HIS A 243 4.96 6.04 -3.84
N LEU A 244 3.99 5.60 -4.64
CA LEU A 244 3.50 4.22 -4.66
C LEU A 244 4.12 3.47 -5.85
N ASP A 245 4.45 2.21 -5.64
CA ASP A 245 4.93 1.30 -6.69
C ASP A 245 3.82 0.44 -7.29
N GLN A 246 2.62 0.45 -6.69
CA GLN A 246 1.43 -0.26 -7.17
C GLN A 246 0.22 0.69 -7.29
N SER A 247 -0.88 0.18 -7.87
CA SER A 247 -2.17 0.86 -8.03
C SER A 247 -3.32 -0.11 -7.80
#